data_AF-A0A7X1GB14-F1
#
_entry.id   AF-A0A7X1GB14-F1
#
_cell.length_a   1.000
_cell.length_b   1.000
_cell.length_c   1.000
_cell.angle_alpha   90.00
_cell.angle_beta   90.00
_cell.angle_gamma   90.00
#
_symmetry.space_group_name_H-M   'P 1'
#
loop_
_entity.id
_entity.type
_entity.pdbx_description
1 polymer ?
#
loop_
_entity_poly.entity_id
_entity_poly.type
_entity_poly.pdbx_seq_one_letter_code
_entity_poly.pdbx_strand_id
1 'polypeptide(L)'
;MIKKILASLAFVSLPALAAPPPFTGTDYSGHYQCTGMDSHIGEFKGTVDMKLNPEQSTGPYGAYSFTLTLTDNSLYKGFAAAQETSLAIYFAHTDPALKDYGVGIAQVGTSADGKVSFTKYYYGPEYEGGGHGMETCTRQ
;
A
#
# COMPACT_ATOMS: atom_id res chain seq x y z
N MET A 1 36.46 16.94 -61.98
CA MET A 1 35.06 17.30 -61.64
C MET A 1 34.70 16.61 -60.32
N ILE A 2 34.83 17.33 -59.19
CA ILE A 2 34.60 16.79 -57.84
C ILE A 2 33.22 17.27 -57.37
N LYS A 3 32.27 16.35 -57.24
CA LYS A 3 30.93 16.61 -56.73
C LYS A 3 30.99 16.53 -55.20
N LYS A 4 30.95 17.68 -54.52
CA LYS A 4 30.87 17.76 -53.06
C LYS A 4 29.45 17.41 -52.63
N ILE A 5 29.29 16.27 -51.95
CA ILE A 5 28.04 15.90 -51.27
C ILE A 5 28.18 16.40 -49.83
N LEU A 6 27.44 17.46 -49.48
CA LEU A 6 27.26 17.86 -48.09
C LEU A 6 26.18 16.95 -47.48
N ALA A 7 26.57 16.05 -46.59
CA ALA A 7 25.64 15.28 -45.76
C ALA A 7 25.39 16.06 -44.47
N SER A 8 24.18 16.61 -44.33
CA SER A 8 23.73 17.26 -43.09
C SER A 8 23.35 16.19 -42.06
N LEU A 9 24.17 16.03 -41.01
CA LEU A 9 23.80 15.23 -39.85
C LEU A 9 22.78 16.01 -39.01
N ALA A 10 21.51 15.63 -39.10
CA ALA A 10 20.49 16.08 -38.15
C ALA A 10 20.64 15.29 -36.84
N PHE A 11 21.12 15.95 -35.78
CA PHE A 11 21.12 15.41 -34.43
C PHE A 11 19.68 15.40 -33.89
N VAL A 12 19.04 14.24 -33.90
CA VAL A 12 17.77 14.03 -33.19
C VAL A 12 18.11 13.84 -31.71
N SER A 13 18.00 14.91 -30.92
CA SER A 13 18.07 14.82 -29.47
C SER A 13 16.81 14.12 -28.96
N LEU A 14 16.91 12.83 -28.66
CA LEU A 14 15.89 12.12 -27.91
C LEU A 14 15.78 12.78 -26.53
N PRO A 15 14.58 13.17 -26.06
CA PRO A 15 14.42 13.66 -24.71
C PRO A 15 14.86 12.56 -23.76
N ALA A 16 15.85 12.84 -22.91
CA ALA A 16 16.20 11.96 -21.82
C ALA A 16 14.96 11.83 -20.93
N LEU A 17 14.36 10.64 -20.90
CA LEU A 17 13.33 10.32 -19.92
C LEU A 17 14.01 10.39 -18.54
N ALA A 18 13.75 11.48 -17.82
CA ALA A 18 14.25 11.64 -16.46
C ALA A 18 13.71 10.48 -15.61
N ALA A 19 14.59 9.86 -14.82
CA ALA A 19 14.16 8.85 -13.85
C ALA A 19 13.09 9.44 -12.91
N PRO A 20 12.13 8.64 -12.44
CA PRO A 20 11.19 9.09 -11.41
C PRO A 20 11.94 9.67 -10.21
N PRO A 21 11.45 10.76 -9.59
CA PRO A 21 12.11 11.32 -8.42
C PRO A 21 12.21 10.26 -7.31
N PRO A 22 13.31 10.24 -6.53
CA PRO A 22 13.43 9.33 -5.39
C PRO A 22 12.29 9.56 -4.40
N PHE A 23 11.98 8.54 -3.60
CA PHE A 23 10.99 8.66 -2.53
C PHE A 23 11.45 9.67 -1.46
N THR A 24 10.56 10.59 -1.09
CA THR A 24 10.77 11.65 -0.09
C THR A 24 9.67 11.67 0.97
N GLY A 25 8.72 10.74 0.91
CA GLY A 25 7.65 10.62 1.90
C GLY A 25 8.11 9.97 3.21
N THR A 26 7.19 9.89 4.17
CA THR A 26 7.42 9.15 5.42
C THR A 26 7.36 7.65 5.16
N ASP A 27 8.37 6.91 5.63
CA ASP A 27 8.36 5.45 5.57
C ASP A 27 7.46 4.87 6.68
N TYR A 28 6.37 4.23 6.25
CA TYR A 28 5.44 3.55 7.14
C TYR A 28 5.70 2.05 7.31
N SER A 29 6.85 1.54 6.87
CA SER A 29 7.25 0.15 7.09
C SER A 29 7.25 -0.21 8.58
N GLY A 30 6.89 -1.45 8.90
CA GLY A 30 6.92 -1.97 10.26
C GLY A 30 6.02 -3.18 10.48
N HIS A 31 6.11 -3.71 11.69
CA HIS A 31 5.22 -4.72 12.23
C HIS A 31 4.22 -4.03 13.18
N TYR A 32 2.93 -4.29 13.00
CA TYR A 32 1.85 -3.61 13.68
C TYR A 32 0.96 -4.61 14.41
N GLN A 33 0.58 -4.30 15.65
CA GLN A 33 -0.49 -5.01 16.34
C GLN A 33 -1.82 -4.32 16.06
N CYS A 34 -2.81 -5.10 15.65
CA CYS A 34 -4.10 -4.62 15.21
C CYS A 34 -5.25 -5.16 16.07
N THR A 35 -6.21 -4.28 16.32
CA THR A 35 -7.52 -4.63 16.87
C THR A 35 -8.59 -4.02 15.98
N GLY A 36 -9.65 -4.76 15.69
CA GLY A 36 -10.72 -4.27 14.83
C GLY A 36 -12.09 -4.82 15.18
N MET A 37 -13.08 -4.28 14.47
CA MET A 37 -14.48 -4.69 14.51
C MET A 37 -14.92 -4.91 13.07
N ASP A 38 -15.35 -6.12 12.76
CA ASP A 38 -15.94 -6.51 11.48
C ASP A 38 -17.46 -6.69 11.60
N SER A 39 -18.18 -6.39 10.53
CA SER A 39 -19.64 -6.48 10.45
C SER A 39 -20.22 -7.90 10.61
N HIS A 40 -19.45 -8.96 10.31
CA HIS A 40 -19.89 -10.36 10.39
C HIS A 40 -19.30 -11.09 11.60
N ILE A 41 -17.98 -10.93 11.84
CA ILE A 41 -17.28 -11.71 12.87
C ILE A 41 -17.13 -10.96 14.20
N GLY A 42 -17.47 -9.67 14.24
CA GLY A 42 -17.35 -8.85 15.44
C GLY A 42 -15.91 -8.45 15.74
N GLU A 43 -15.52 -8.46 17.01
CA GLU A 43 -14.17 -8.07 17.42
C GLU A 43 -13.12 -9.07 16.90
N PHE A 44 -12.04 -8.55 16.34
CA PHE A 44 -10.91 -9.36 15.91
C PHE A 44 -9.56 -8.74 16.29
N LYS A 45 -8.54 -9.59 16.31
CA LYS A 45 -7.14 -9.21 16.53
C LYS A 45 -6.24 -9.85 15.49
N GLY A 46 -5.20 -9.13 15.10
CA GLY A 46 -4.20 -9.62 14.17
C GLY A 46 -2.95 -8.77 14.18
N THR A 47 -2.07 -9.06 13.23
CA THR A 47 -0.84 -8.32 12.98
C THR A 47 -0.78 -7.90 11.52
N VAL A 48 -0.17 -6.74 11.27
CA VAL A 48 0.11 -6.27 9.92
C VAL A 48 1.61 -6.11 9.74
N ASP A 49 2.14 -6.73 8.70
CA ASP A 49 3.48 -6.44 8.18
C ASP A 49 3.35 -5.55 6.95
N MET A 50 3.89 -4.34 7.06
CA MET A 50 3.94 -3.36 5.98
C MET A 50 5.39 -3.06 5.61
N LYS A 51 5.71 -3.07 4.32
CA LYS A 51 7.08 -2.85 3.83
C LYS A 51 7.09 -2.01 2.57
N LEU A 52 7.84 -0.91 2.62
CA LEU A 52 8.05 0.00 1.50
C LEU A 52 8.72 -0.75 0.34
N ASN A 53 8.20 -0.53 -0.86
CA ASN A 53 8.84 -0.87 -2.11
C ASN A 53 9.50 0.40 -2.69
N PRO A 54 10.80 0.65 -2.45
CA PRO A 54 11.47 1.87 -2.88
C PRO A 54 11.55 1.97 -4.42
N GLU A 55 11.53 0.85 -5.14
CA GLU A 55 11.57 0.83 -6.61
C GLU A 55 10.27 1.31 -7.25
N GLN A 56 9.16 1.25 -6.50
CA GLN A 56 7.83 1.68 -6.93
C GLN A 56 7.34 2.93 -6.20
N SER A 57 8.19 3.51 -5.35
CA SER A 57 7.89 4.73 -4.59
C SER A 57 8.55 5.92 -5.27
N THR A 58 7.87 7.06 -5.30
CA THR A 58 8.36 8.23 -6.02
C THR A 58 7.85 9.54 -5.42
N GLY A 59 8.74 10.50 -5.18
CA GLY A 59 8.41 11.76 -4.51
C GLY A 59 7.64 11.50 -3.21
N PRO A 60 6.47 12.13 -2.98
CA PRO A 60 5.69 11.94 -1.76
C PRO A 60 4.89 10.63 -1.72
N TYR A 61 4.88 9.84 -2.79
CA TYR A 61 4.06 8.65 -2.93
C TYR A 61 4.83 7.39 -2.55
N GLY A 62 4.36 6.68 -1.52
CA GLY A 62 4.92 5.41 -1.09
C GLY A 62 4.11 4.23 -1.60
N ALA A 63 4.77 3.19 -2.10
CA ALA A 63 4.17 1.91 -2.45
C ALA A 63 4.61 0.85 -1.45
N TYR A 64 3.68 0.03 -0.96
CA TYR A 64 3.96 -0.94 0.11
C TYR A 64 3.40 -2.31 -0.23
N SER A 65 4.11 -3.37 0.16
CA SER A 65 3.48 -4.67 0.40
C SER A 65 2.74 -4.65 1.74
N PHE A 66 1.64 -5.37 1.83
CA PHE A 66 0.82 -5.47 3.03
C PHE A 66 0.46 -6.94 3.28
N THR A 67 0.68 -7.42 4.51
CA THR A 67 0.24 -8.75 4.94
C THR A 67 -0.47 -8.62 6.27
N LEU A 68 -1.72 -9.06 6.35
CA LEU A 68 -2.48 -9.17 7.60
C LEU A 68 -2.55 -10.64 7.99
N THR A 69 -2.22 -10.92 9.25
CA THR A 69 -2.37 -12.25 9.86
C THR A 69 -3.29 -12.14 11.06
N LEU A 70 -4.42 -12.83 11.04
CA LEU A 70 -5.34 -12.88 12.18
C LEU A 70 -4.87 -13.89 13.22
N THR A 71 -5.46 -13.84 14.42
CA THR A 71 -5.07 -14.69 15.56
C THR A 71 -5.30 -16.18 15.29
N ASP A 72 -6.26 -16.52 14.43
CA ASP A 72 -6.54 -17.89 13.96
C ASP A 72 -5.60 -18.37 12.84
N ASN A 73 -4.60 -17.55 12.47
CA ASN A 73 -3.68 -17.70 11.34
C ASN A 73 -4.30 -17.51 9.95
N SER A 74 -5.52 -16.97 9.86
CA SER A 74 -6.08 -16.51 8.59
C SER A 74 -5.17 -15.43 8.01
N LEU A 75 -4.80 -15.61 6.74
CA LEU A 75 -3.76 -14.81 6.09
C LEU A 75 -4.34 -14.03 4.92
N TYR A 76 -4.09 -12.73 4.92
CA TYR A 76 -4.49 -11.81 3.87
C TYR A 76 -3.26 -11.15 3.27
N LYS A 77 -3.14 -11.22 1.94
CA LYS A 77 -2.08 -10.55 1.19
C LYS A 77 -2.64 -9.35 0.46
N GLY A 78 -1.81 -8.33 0.31
CA GLY A 78 -2.24 -7.06 -0.23
C GLY A 78 -1.10 -6.12 -0.55
N PHE A 79 -1.48 -4.87 -0.81
CA PHE A 79 -0.57 -3.77 -1.06
C PHE A 79 -1.22 -2.45 -0.68
N ALA A 80 -0.42 -1.41 -0.49
CA ALA A 80 -0.90 -0.08 -0.19
C ALA A 80 -0.19 0.99 -1.00
N ALA A 81 -0.91 2.06 -1.32
CA ALA A 81 -0.36 3.32 -1.78
C ALA A 81 -0.52 4.36 -0.67
N ALA A 82 0.50 5.16 -0.43
CA ALA A 82 0.52 6.20 0.59
C ALA A 82 0.80 7.56 -0.01
N GLN A 83 0.19 8.60 0.56
CA GLN A 83 0.57 9.99 0.35
C GLN A 83 0.39 10.72 1.68
N GLU A 84 1.42 11.45 2.11
CA GLU A 84 1.44 12.14 3.41
C GLU A 84 1.05 11.18 4.54
N THR A 85 -0.12 11.35 5.14
CA THR A 85 -0.63 10.52 6.24
C THR A 85 -1.79 9.62 5.82
N SER A 86 -2.13 9.56 4.54
CA SER A 86 -3.21 8.73 4.01
C SER A 86 -2.68 7.47 3.34
N LEU A 87 -3.40 6.37 3.51
CA LEU A 87 -3.13 5.07 2.90
C LEU A 87 -4.39 4.59 2.17
N ALA A 88 -4.22 4.06 0.96
CA ALA A 88 -5.21 3.24 0.27
C ALA A 88 -4.68 1.81 0.20
N ILE A 89 -5.46 0.84 0.67
CA ILE A 89 -5.00 -0.52 0.95
C ILE A 89 -5.91 -1.50 0.21
N TYR A 90 -5.33 -2.42 -0.56
CA TYR A 90 -6.01 -3.64 -1.01
C TYR A 90 -5.57 -4.80 -0.13
N PHE A 91 -6.49 -5.70 0.20
CA PHE A 91 -6.21 -6.94 0.93
C PHE A 91 -7.13 -8.06 0.44
N ALA A 92 -6.62 -9.29 0.43
CA ALA A 92 -7.37 -10.47 0.05
C ALA A 92 -6.91 -11.68 0.84
N HIS A 93 -7.86 -12.45 1.35
CA HIS A 93 -7.63 -13.74 1.97
C HIS A 93 -6.92 -14.66 0.97
N THR A 94 -5.98 -15.46 1.48
CA THR A 94 -5.15 -16.34 0.63
C THR A 94 -5.89 -17.54 0.06
N ASP A 95 -7.01 -17.94 0.68
CA ASP A 95 -8.01 -18.81 0.05
C ASP A 95 -9.01 -17.96 -0.75
N PRO A 96 -8.97 -17.98 -2.10
CA PRO A 96 -9.86 -17.20 -2.95
C PRO A 96 -11.31 -17.73 -2.94
N ALA A 97 -11.57 -18.96 -2.48
CA ALA A 97 -12.92 -19.52 -2.43
C ALA A 97 -13.82 -18.76 -1.44
N LEU A 98 -13.22 -18.15 -0.41
CA LEU A 98 -13.94 -17.34 0.58
C LEU A 98 -14.43 -16.01 0.01
N LYS A 99 -13.85 -15.56 -1.12
CA LYS A 99 -14.12 -14.22 -1.71
C LYS A 99 -13.99 -13.08 -0.69
N ASP A 100 -13.12 -13.29 0.29
CA ASP A 100 -12.83 -12.33 1.32
C ASP A 100 -11.69 -11.44 0.86
N TYR A 101 -12.05 -10.34 0.23
CA TYR A 101 -11.12 -9.34 -0.24
C TYR A 101 -11.80 -7.99 -0.27
N GLY A 102 -11.01 -6.93 -0.20
CA GLY A 102 -11.57 -5.60 -0.15
C GLY A 102 -10.54 -4.50 -0.34
N VAL A 103 -11.05 -3.28 -0.23
CA VAL A 103 -10.25 -2.07 -0.18
C VAL A 103 -10.47 -1.37 1.15
N GLY A 104 -9.45 -0.68 1.61
CA GLY A 104 -9.51 0.16 2.78
C GLY A 104 -8.87 1.52 2.55
N ILE A 105 -9.39 2.51 3.24
CA ILE A 105 -8.75 3.81 3.42
C ILE A 105 -8.27 3.86 4.86
N ALA A 106 -7.04 4.32 5.07
CA ALA A 106 -6.49 4.46 6.41
C ALA A 106 -5.83 5.82 6.59
N GLN A 107 -5.89 6.28 7.84
CA GLN A 107 -5.27 7.50 8.29
C GLN A 107 -4.17 7.15 9.28
N VAL A 108 -2.95 7.60 9.00
CA VAL A 108 -1.80 7.46 9.89
C VAL A 108 -1.80 8.58 10.91
N GLY A 109 -1.46 8.23 12.14
CA GLY A 109 -1.28 9.15 13.25
C GLY A 109 -0.31 8.57 14.27
N THR A 110 -0.48 9.02 15.51
CA THR A 110 0.33 8.59 16.65
C THR A 110 -0.59 8.04 17.73
N SER A 111 -0.25 6.89 18.30
CA SER A 111 -0.94 6.32 19.47
C SER A 111 -0.62 7.09 20.75
N ALA A 112 -1.37 6.80 21.82
CA ALA A 112 -1.20 7.47 23.12
C ALA A 112 0.22 7.30 23.72
N ASP A 113 0.91 6.23 23.38
CA ASP A 113 2.29 5.92 23.77
C ASP A 113 3.35 6.47 22.79
N GLY A 114 2.95 7.31 21.83
CA GLY A 114 3.87 7.99 20.91
C GLY A 114 4.31 7.14 19.71
N LYS A 115 3.78 5.94 19.54
CA LYS A 115 4.12 5.07 18.40
C LYS A 115 3.31 5.44 17.16
N VAL A 116 3.84 5.10 15.97
CA VAL A 116 3.08 5.26 14.73
C VAL A 116 1.89 4.32 14.75
N SER A 117 0.71 4.83 14.43
CA SER A 117 -0.51 4.04 14.30
C SER A 117 -1.25 4.39 13.02
N PHE A 118 -2.10 3.49 12.53
CA PHE A 118 -3.08 3.82 11.51
C PHE A 118 -4.45 3.26 11.89
N THR A 119 -5.50 3.97 11.49
CA THR A 119 -6.88 3.48 11.59
C THR A 119 -7.44 3.32 10.18
N LYS A 120 -7.89 2.11 9.85
CA LYS A 120 -8.40 1.72 8.53
C LYS A 120 -9.89 1.44 8.61
N TYR A 121 -10.67 2.08 7.74
CA TYR A 121 -11.99 1.60 7.33
C TYR A 121 -11.83 0.73 6.09
N TYR A 122 -12.57 -0.37 6.01
CA TYR A 122 -12.57 -1.22 4.82
C TYR A 122 -13.96 -1.68 4.41
N TYR A 123 -14.07 -2.04 3.12
CA TYR A 123 -15.24 -2.66 2.52
C TYR A 123 -14.80 -3.83 1.63
N GLY A 124 -15.38 -5.00 1.88
CA GLY A 124 -15.21 -6.23 1.12
C GLY A 124 -16.54 -6.62 0.45
N PRO A 125 -16.71 -6.43 -0.87
CA PRO A 125 -18.02 -6.49 -1.51
C PRO A 125 -18.61 -7.90 -1.64
N GLU A 126 -17.78 -8.94 -1.62
CA GLU A 126 -18.22 -10.33 -1.87
C GLU A 126 -18.15 -11.25 -0.64
N TYR A 127 -17.52 -10.81 0.45
CA TYR A 127 -17.46 -11.60 1.67
C TYR A 127 -18.84 -11.70 2.31
N GLU A 128 -19.40 -12.91 2.36
CA GLU A 128 -20.74 -13.20 2.92
C GLU A 128 -21.89 -12.32 2.38
N GLY A 129 -21.73 -11.80 1.14
CA GLY A 129 -22.72 -10.89 0.53
C GLY A 129 -22.46 -9.40 0.80
N GLY A 130 -21.32 -9.06 1.39
CA GLY A 130 -20.80 -7.71 1.57
C GLY A 130 -20.46 -7.43 3.03
N GLY A 131 -19.18 -7.17 3.33
CA GLY A 131 -18.67 -6.89 4.67
C GLY A 131 -17.93 -5.57 4.76
N HIS A 132 -17.86 -5.00 5.97
CA HIS A 132 -17.07 -3.82 6.25
C HIS A 132 -16.63 -3.82 7.71
N GLY A 133 -15.59 -3.05 7.99
CA GLY A 133 -15.09 -2.94 9.35
C GLY A 133 -14.13 -1.80 9.55
N MET A 134 -13.69 -1.69 10.80
CA MET A 134 -12.70 -0.73 11.26
C MET A 134 -11.60 -1.48 11.98
N GLU A 135 -10.35 -1.13 11.73
CA GLU A 135 -9.21 -1.61 12.53
C GLU A 135 -8.28 -0.46 12.89
N THR A 136 -7.65 -0.57 14.06
CA THR A 136 -6.54 0.29 14.47
C THR A 136 -5.32 -0.58 14.68
N CYS A 137 -4.22 -0.18 14.06
CA CYS A 137 -2.95 -0.89 14.05
C CYS A 137 -1.84 0.02 14.59
N THR A 138 -1.11 -0.45 15.60
CA THR A 138 -0.01 0.31 16.24
C THR A 138 1.32 -0.40 16.01
N ARG A 139 2.30 0.33 15.48
CA ARG A 139 3.65 -0.17 15.20
C ARG A 139 4.31 -0.61 16.51
N GLN A 140 5.00 -1.76 16.50
CA GLN A 140 5.66 -2.29 17.70
C GLN A 140 7.07 -1.73 17.90
#